data_AF-A0A8T2SZN7-F1
#
_entry.id   AF-A0A8T2SZN7-F1
#
_cell.length_a   1.000
_cell.length_b   1.000
_cell.length_c   1.000
_cell.angle_alpha   90.00
_cell.angle_beta   90.00
_cell.angle_gamma   90.00
#
_symmetry.space_group_name_H-M   'P 1'
#
loop_
_entity.id
_entity.type
_entity.pdbx_description
1 polymer ?
#
loop_
_entity_poly.entity_id
_entity_poly.type
_entity_poly.pdbx_seq_one_letter_code
_entity_poly.pdbx_strand_id
1 'polypeptide(L)'
;MRGYKFWETVTVAPGKLENYEAKLAQFFTEHLHPYDESRLILEGSGYWDIRGINGDWIRFHVEKGDLIVLPPGMYHRFTLDKQNYIKALLLYTEVPTRVDVMSPEGDKLEVRKDYVNKFLNKLGCPGPTLSSASSNITEESFSSRSSDLGYDSEITAKLPALSLQDDSALAIPTVG
;
A
#
# COMPACT_ATOMS: atom_id res chain seq x y z
N MET A 1 -14.19 -19.71 -9.45
CA MET A 1 -12.73 -19.61 -9.23
C MET A 1 -12.21 -18.34 -9.87
N ARG A 2 -11.27 -17.62 -9.24
CA ARG A 2 -10.70 -16.36 -9.78
C ARG A 2 -9.80 -16.54 -11.01
N GLY A 3 -9.41 -17.77 -11.35
CA GLY A 3 -8.64 -18.06 -12.55
C GLY A 3 -7.17 -17.67 -12.45
N TYR A 4 -6.54 -17.85 -11.28
CA TYR A 4 -5.10 -17.66 -11.12
C TYR A 4 -4.32 -18.63 -12.03
N LYS A 5 -3.41 -18.09 -12.83
CA LYS A 5 -2.60 -18.82 -13.81
C LYS A 5 -1.11 -18.79 -13.47
N PHE A 6 -0.68 -17.79 -12.70
CA PHE A 6 0.71 -17.57 -12.32
C PHE A 6 0.82 -17.37 -10.81
N TRP A 7 1.95 -17.79 -10.25
CA TRP A 7 2.25 -17.60 -8.83
C TRP A 7 3.75 -17.51 -8.58
N GLU A 8 4.12 -16.81 -7.51
CA GLU A 8 5.49 -16.80 -6.99
C GLU A 8 5.48 -16.73 -5.47
N THR A 9 6.53 -17.26 -4.82
CA THR A 9 6.69 -17.14 -3.37
C THR A 9 7.68 -16.03 -3.06
N VAL A 10 7.30 -15.10 -2.19
CA VAL A 10 8.15 -14.02 -1.72
C VAL A 10 8.31 -14.11 -0.21
N THR A 11 9.53 -13.91 0.28
CA THR A 11 9.82 -13.76 1.71
C THR A 11 10.30 -12.34 1.94
N VAL A 12 9.61 -11.58 2.79
CA VAL A 12 10.00 -10.24 3.21
C VAL A 12 10.52 -10.36 4.63
N ALA A 13 11.84 -10.31 4.77
CA ALA A 13 12.55 -10.30 6.04
C ALA A 13 13.98 -9.77 5.84
N PRO A 14 14.63 -9.26 6.90
CA PRO A 14 16.02 -8.86 6.86
C PRO A 14 16.92 -9.97 6.31
N GLY A 15 17.75 -9.65 5.32
CA GLY A 15 18.66 -10.60 4.67
C GLY A 15 17.99 -11.67 3.78
N LYS A 16 16.66 -11.62 3.60
CA LYS A 16 15.91 -12.53 2.69
C LYS A 16 15.36 -11.83 1.45
N LEU A 17 15.25 -10.50 1.49
CA LEU A 17 14.79 -9.68 0.37
C LEU A 17 15.90 -8.74 -0.09
N GLU A 18 16.21 -8.75 -1.38
CA GLU A 18 17.14 -7.78 -1.97
C GLU A 18 16.58 -6.36 -1.88
N ASN A 19 17.42 -5.39 -1.51
CA ASN A 19 17.04 -4.01 -1.23
C ASN A 19 15.91 -3.90 -0.19
N TYR A 20 15.97 -4.74 0.85
CA TYR A 20 14.94 -4.90 1.88
C TYR A 20 14.37 -3.56 2.38
N GLU A 21 15.22 -2.63 2.84
CA GLU A 21 14.76 -1.35 3.40
C GLU A 21 14.04 -0.49 2.36
N ALA A 22 14.60 -0.39 1.15
CA ALA A 22 14.00 0.39 0.07
C ALA A 22 12.66 -0.21 -0.38
N LYS A 23 12.57 -1.54 -0.49
CA LYS A 23 11.32 -2.24 -0.82
C LYS A 23 10.28 -2.10 0.28
N LEU A 24 10.68 -2.20 1.55
CA LEU A 24 9.76 -2.03 2.66
C LEU A 24 9.19 -0.60 2.70
N ALA A 25 10.03 0.41 2.43
CA ALA A 25 9.58 1.79 2.28
C ALA A 25 8.64 1.97 1.07
N GLN A 26 8.92 1.34 -0.06
CA GLN A 26 8.05 1.33 -1.24
C GLN A 26 6.69 0.68 -0.93
N PHE A 27 6.68 -0.50 -0.29
CA PHE A 27 5.44 -1.19 0.09
C PHE A 27 4.59 -0.37 1.07
N PHE A 28 5.22 0.41 1.94
CA PHE A 28 4.52 1.26 2.89
C PHE A 28 4.08 2.61 2.33
N THR A 29 4.63 3.03 1.18
CA THR A 29 4.14 4.21 0.47
C THR A 29 2.77 3.89 -0.11
N GLU A 30 1.80 4.80 0.04
CA GLU A 30 0.44 4.56 -0.48
C GLU A 30 0.44 4.42 -2.00
N HIS A 31 -0.04 3.28 -2.49
CA HIS A 31 -0.04 2.95 -3.91
C HIS A 31 -1.28 2.15 -4.30
N LEU A 32 -1.44 1.95 -5.61
CA LEU A 32 -2.44 1.07 -6.19
C LEU A 32 -1.82 0.22 -7.31
N HIS A 33 -2.54 -0.83 -7.70
CA HIS A 33 -2.21 -1.65 -8.86
C HIS A 33 -3.35 -1.64 -9.89
N PRO A 34 -3.03 -1.83 -11.19
CA PRO A 34 -4.02 -1.99 -12.25
C PRO A 34 -4.64 -3.40 -12.32
N TYR A 35 -4.27 -4.29 -11.40
CA TYR A 35 -4.74 -5.68 -11.29
C TYR A 35 -5.02 -6.03 -9.82
N ASP A 36 -5.63 -7.20 -9.58
CA ASP A 36 -5.87 -7.72 -8.23
C ASP A 36 -4.52 -7.94 -7.51
N GLU A 37 -4.36 -7.39 -6.30
CA GLU A 37 -3.32 -7.85 -5.38
C GLU A 37 -3.86 -9.04 -4.58
N SER A 38 -3.44 -10.25 -4.94
CA SER A 38 -3.81 -11.49 -4.24
C SER A 38 -2.60 -12.10 -3.53
N ARG A 39 -2.70 -12.28 -2.21
CA ARG A 39 -1.62 -12.77 -1.33
C ARG A 39 -2.16 -13.83 -0.38
N LEU A 40 -1.66 -15.06 -0.49
CA LEU A 40 -1.89 -16.10 0.51
C LEU A 40 -0.69 -16.14 1.45
N ILE A 41 -0.91 -15.89 2.74
CA ILE A 41 0.15 -15.88 3.74
C ILE A 41 0.50 -17.31 4.11
N LEU A 42 1.76 -17.70 3.89
CA LEU A 42 2.27 -19.05 4.15
C LEU A 42 2.91 -19.15 5.54
N GLU A 43 3.62 -18.09 5.95
CA GLU A 43 4.33 -18.00 7.24
C GLU A 43 4.43 -16.52 7.65
N GLY A 44 4.57 -16.26 8.95
CA GLY A 44 4.72 -14.90 9.49
C GLY A 44 3.42 -14.11 9.45
N SER A 45 3.56 -12.78 9.49
CA SER A 45 2.45 -11.85 9.66
C SER A 45 2.81 -10.42 9.27
N GLY A 46 1.79 -9.56 9.13
CA GLY A 46 1.97 -8.15 8.80
C GLY A 46 0.64 -7.40 8.73
N TYR A 47 0.70 -6.15 8.32
CA TYR A 47 -0.46 -5.28 8.20
C TYR A 47 -0.65 -4.80 6.77
N TRP A 48 -1.88 -4.87 6.30
CA TRP A 48 -2.33 -4.09 5.17
C TRP A 48 -3.20 -2.94 5.68
N ASP A 49 -2.92 -1.75 5.15
CA ASP A 49 -3.77 -0.59 5.34
C ASP A 49 -4.48 -0.30 4.03
N ILE A 50 -5.78 -0.06 4.08
CA ILE A 50 -6.59 0.37 2.94
C ILE A 50 -7.33 1.66 3.27
N ARG A 51 -7.75 2.41 2.24
CA ARG A 51 -8.62 3.57 2.43
C ARG A 51 -10.08 3.14 2.62
N GLY A 52 -10.67 3.55 3.74
CA GLY A 52 -12.10 3.54 3.97
C GLY A 52 -12.84 4.52 3.05
N ILE A 53 -14.16 4.48 3.09
CA ILE A 53 -15.02 5.29 2.20
C ILE A 53 -14.82 6.81 2.38
N ASN A 54 -14.43 7.25 3.58
CA ASN A 54 -14.18 8.65 3.88
C ASN A 54 -12.69 9.03 3.73
N GLY A 55 -11.86 8.11 3.21
CA GLY A 55 -10.42 8.29 3.07
C GLY A 55 -9.63 8.04 4.35
N ASP A 56 -10.26 7.60 5.44
CA ASP A 56 -9.60 7.13 6.65
C ASP A 56 -8.84 5.81 6.42
N TRP A 57 -7.77 5.57 7.18
CA TRP A 57 -7.02 4.31 7.10
C TRP A 57 -7.73 3.22 7.90
N ILE A 58 -7.96 2.08 7.26
CA ILE A 58 -8.40 0.84 7.91
C ILE A 58 -7.23 -0.14 7.86
N ARG A 59 -6.71 -0.50 9.04
CA ARG A 59 -5.64 -1.48 9.19
C ARG A 59 -6.22 -2.84 9.52
N PHE A 60 -5.76 -3.88 8.83
CA PHE A 60 -6.04 -5.26 9.20
C PHE A 60 -4.73 -6.05 9.30
N HIS A 61 -4.64 -6.86 10.35
CA HIS A 61 -3.54 -7.79 10.57
C HIS A 61 -3.82 -9.06 9.77
N VAL A 62 -2.77 -9.63 9.18
CA VAL A 62 -2.85 -10.92 8.51
C VAL A 62 -1.76 -11.85 9.02
N GLU A 63 -2.11 -13.12 9.05
CA GLU A 63 -1.26 -14.20 9.51
C GLU A 63 -1.38 -15.42 8.61
N LYS A 64 -0.60 -16.45 8.93
CA LYS A 64 -0.57 -17.69 8.16
C LYS A 64 -1.98 -18.26 7.93
N GLY A 65 -2.29 -18.52 6.65
CA GLY A 65 -3.56 -19.07 6.20
C GLY A 65 -4.51 -18.02 5.61
N ASP A 66 -4.26 -16.73 5.86
CA ASP A 66 -5.09 -15.66 5.30
C ASP A 66 -4.83 -15.47 3.81
N LEU A 67 -5.91 -15.30 3.05
CA LEU A 67 -5.88 -14.87 1.66
C LEU A 67 -6.45 -13.46 1.55
N ILE A 68 -5.59 -12.50 1.25
CA ILE A 68 -5.98 -11.13 0.93
C ILE A 68 -6.21 -11.04 -0.57
N VAL A 69 -7.29 -10.36 -0.96
CA VAL A 69 -7.51 -9.94 -2.36
C VAL A 69 -7.98 -8.49 -2.40
N LEU A 70 -7.09 -7.60 -2.85
CA LEU A 70 -7.41 -6.19 -3.06
C LEU A 70 -7.76 -5.98 -4.54
N PRO A 71 -8.91 -5.34 -4.85
CA PRO A 71 -9.32 -5.10 -6.21
C PRO A 71 -8.45 -4.02 -6.89
N PRO A 72 -8.45 -3.97 -8.23
CA PRO A 72 -7.67 -3.00 -8.98
C PRO A 72 -8.12 -1.58 -8.64
N GLY A 73 -7.18 -0.64 -8.55
CA GLY A 73 -7.46 0.77 -8.27
C GLY A 73 -7.76 1.10 -6.80
N MET A 74 -7.70 0.14 -5.87
CA MET A 74 -7.77 0.40 -4.43
C MET A 74 -6.43 0.94 -3.93
N TYR A 75 -6.43 2.10 -3.27
CA TYR A 75 -5.25 2.56 -2.54
C TYR A 75 -5.03 1.72 -1.29
N HIS A 76 -3.79 1.28 -1.13
CA HIS A 76 -3.36 0.47 -0.01
C HIS A 76 -1.86 0.65 0.24
N ARG A 77 -1.39 0.04 1.32
CA ARG A 77 0.02 -0.12 1.64
C ARG A 77 0.20 -1.33 2.54
N PHE A 78 1.42 -1.85 2.57
CA PHE A 78 1.82 -2.98 3.38
C PHE A 78 2.96 -2.60 4.33
N THR A 79 2.95 -3.16 5.54
CA THR A 79 4.10 -3.13 6.44
C THR A 79 4.20 -4.42 7.23
N LEU A 80 5.42 -4.78 7.62
CA LEU A 80 5.65 -5.86 8.57
C LEU A 80 5.18 -5.44 9.96
N ASP A 81 4.77 -6.41 10.77
CA ASP A 81 4.58 -6.20 12.20
C ASP A 81 5.91 -6.36 12.95
N LYS A 82 5.83 -6.42 14.29
CA LYS A 82 7.03 -6.47 15.15
C LYS A 82 7.88 -7.72 14.93
N GLN A 83 7.34 -8.76 14.29
CA GLN A 83 8.05 -10.00 13.98
C GLN A 83 9.00 -9.85 12.79
N ASN A 84 8.86 -8.78 11.99
CA ASN A 84 9.71 -8.46 10.84
C ASN A 84 9.88 -9.63 9.84
N TYR A 85 8.85 -10.46 9.70
CA TYR A 85 8.90 -11.64 8.85
C TYR A 85 7.52 -11.97 8.29
N ILE A 86 7.43 -12.05 6.96
CA ILE A 86 6.29 -12.66 6.27
C ILE A 86 6.77 -13.45 5.04
N LYS A 87 6.10 -14.55 4.75
CA LYS A 87 6.25 -15.30 3.51
C LYS A 87 4.87 -15.48 2.89
N ALA A 88 4.74 -15.05 1.64
CA ALA A 88 3.47 -15.07 0.93
C ALA A 88 3.61 -15.76 -0.43
N LEU A 89 2.55 -16.46 -0.83
CA LEU A 89 2.31 -16.87 -2.21
C LEU A 89 1.54 -15.74 -2.90
N LEU A 90 2.19 -15.10 -3.85
CA LEU A 90 1.60 -14.07 -4.70
C LEU A 90 0.88 -14.79 -5.85
N LEU A 91 -0.39 -14.45 -6.07
CA LEU A 91 -1.26 -15.10 -7.06
C LEU A 91 -1.67 -14.08 -8.13
N TYR A 92 -1.61 -14.49 -9.40
CA TYR A 92 -1.95 -13.62 -10.53
C TYR A 92 -2.80 -14.34 -11.57
N THR A 93 -3.76 -13.62 -12.14
CA THR A 93 -4.61 -14.11 -13.24
C THR A 93 -3.94 -13.98 -14.60
N GLU A 94 -3.03 -13.02 -14.74
CA GLU A 94 -2.21 -12.73 -15.93
C GLU A 94 -0.73 -12.64 -15.54
N VAL A 95 0.16 -12.50 -16.54
CA VAL A 95 1.60 -12.37 -16.29
C VAL A 95 1.86 -11.13 -15.43
N PRO A 96 2.57 -11.24 -14.29
CA PRO A 96 2.74 -10.13 -13.36
C PRO A 96 3.65 -9.04 -13.93
N THR A 97 3.14 -7.81 -14.01
CA THR A 97 3.91 -6.63 -14.44
C THR A 97 4.59 -5.89 -13.28
N ARG A 98 4.16 -6.13 -12.02
CA ARG A 98 4.74 -5.56 -10.78
C ARG A 98 4.78 -4.03 -10.79
N VAL A 99 3.66 -3.43 -11.17
CA VAL A 99 3.51 -1.98 -11.26
C VAL A 99 2.84 -1.45 -9.99
N ASP A 100 3.55 -0.59 -9.29
CA ASP A 100 3.03 0.17 -8.15
C ASP A 100 2.88 1.62 -8.61
N VAL A 101 1.65 2.14 -8.58
CA VAL A 101 1.39 3.55 -8.92
C VAL A 101 1.08 4.29 -7.65
N MET A 102 1.99 5.18 -7.28
CA MET A 102 1.91 5.97 -6.05
C MET A 102 0.76 6.97 -6.11
N SER A 103 0.27 7.36 -4.94
CA SER A 103 -0.63 8.51 -4.81
C SER A 103 0.16 9.83 -4.93
N PRO A 104 -0.36 10.88 -5.59
CA PRO A 104 -1.69 10.98 -6.22
C PRO A 104 -1.74 10.59 -7.71
N GLU A 105 -0.63 10.13 -8.31
CA GLU A 105 -0.57 9.81 -9.75
C GLU A 105 -1.61 8.76 -10.16
N GLY A 106 -1.90 7.81 -9.27
CA GLY A 106 -2.92 6.78 -9.43
C GLY A 106 -4.31 7.32 -9.74
N ASP A 107 -4.65 8.55 -9.33
CA ASP A 107 -5.97 9.17 -9.56
C ASP A 107 -6.27 9.42 -11.04
N LYS A 108 -5.22 9.48 -11.87
CA LYS A 108 -5.35 9.69 -13.31
C LYS A 108 -5.70 8.40 -14.06
N LEU A 109 -5.50 7.24 -13.44
CA LEU A 109 -5.69 5.94 -14.09
C LEU A 109 -7.17 5.57 -14.22
N GLU A 110 -7.53 4.96 -15.34
CA GLU A 110 -8.90 4.54 -15.58
C GLU A 110 -9.37 3.49 -14.56
N VAL A 111 -8.49 2.56 -14.19
CA VAL A 111 -8.77 1.55 -13.16
C VAL A 111 -9.15 2.14 -11.80
N ARG A 112 -8.58 3.31 -11.45
CA ARG A 112 -8.92 4.03 -10.23
C ARG A 112 -10.29 4.68 -10.33
N LYS A 113 -10.60 5.31 -11.46
CA LYS A 113 -11.93 5.87 -11.72
C LYS A 113 -13.01 4.78 -11.68
N ASP A 114 -12.73 3.61 -12.26
CA ASP A 114 -13.61 2.44 -12.22
C ASP A 114 -13.83 1.97 -10.78
N TYR A 115 -12.76 1.87 -9.98
CA TYR A 115 -12.85 1.54 -8.56
C TYR A 115 -13.75 2.52 -7.80
N VAL A 116 -13.52 3.83 -7.96
CA VAL A 116 -14.32 4.88 -7.32
C VAL A 116 -15.79 4.78 -7.72
N ASN A 117 -16.08 4.66 -9.01
CA ASN A 117 -17.45 4.54 -9.52
C ASN A 117 -18.15 3.30 -8.99
N LYS A 118 -17.46 2.17 -8.96
CA LYS A 118 -18.02 0.87 -8.56
C LYS A 118 -18.25 0.75 -7.06
N PHE A 119 -17.29 1.20 -6.26
CA PHE A 119 -17.25 0.92 -4.82
C PHE A 119 -17.54 2.14 -3.94
N LEU A 120 -17.11 3.34 -4.32
CA LEU A 120 -17.25 4.53 -3.47
C LEU A 120 -18.54 5.30 -3.79
N ASN A 121 -18.78 5.59 -5.06
CA ASN A 121 -19.96 6.37 -5.49
C ASN A 121 -21.27 5.58 -5.30
N LYS A 122 -21.22 4.26 -5.47
CA LYS A 122 -22.39 3.38 -5.33
C LYS A 122 -22.92 3.31 -3.88
N LEU A 123 -22.13 3.74 -2.89
CA LEU A 123 -22.52 3.79 -1.48
C LEU A 123 -23.15 5.13 -1.08
N GLY A 124 -23.41 6.04 -2.03
CA GLY A 124 -24.08 7.33 -1.76
C GLY A 124 -23.23 8.32 -0.97
N CYS A 125 -21.92 8.09 -0.87
CA CYS A 125 -20.99 9.02 -0.24
C CYS A 125 -20.43 9.97 -1.31
N PRO A 126 -20.50 11.29 -1.12
CA PRO A 126 -19.76 12.20 -1.98
C PRO A 126 -18.27 11.88 -1.80
N GLY A 127 -17.65 11.31 -2.85
CA GLY A 127 -16.21 11.08 -2.84
C GLY A 127 -15.47 12.38 -2.51
N PRO A 128 -14.22 12.31 -1.99
CA PRO A 128 -13.46 13.51 -1.68
C PRO A 128 -13.38 14.38 -2.94
N THR A 129 -14.06 15.52 -2.90
CA THR A 129 -13.99 16.50 -3.96
C THR A 129 -12.56 16.98 -4.04
N LEU A 130 -11.99 16.96 -5.25
CA LEU A 130 -10.75 17.67 -5.57
C LEU A 130 -10.96 19.17 -5.33
N SER A 131 -10.81 19.63 -4.09
CA SER A 131 -10.64 21.03 -3.77
C SER A 131 -9.46 21.17 -2.83
N SER A 132 -8.45 21.87 -3.33
CA SER A 132 -7.36 22.47 -2.57
C SER A 132 -7.83 22.98 -1.20
N ALA A 133 -7.42 22.32 -0.13
CA ALA A 133 -7.48 22.87 1.22
C ALA A 133 -6.06 22.87 1.78
N SER A 134 -5.34 23.95 1.47
CA SER A 134 -4.32 24.45 2.37
C SER A 134 -5.05 25.01 3.58
N SER A 135 -4.89 24.36 4.73
CA SER A 135 -5.17 24.98 6.03
C SER A 135 -4.40 24.21 7.10
N ASN A 136 -3.47 24.94 7.73
CA ASN A 136 -2.70 24.52 8.89
C ASN A 136 -3.63 23.94 9.97
N ILE A 137 -3.40 22.68 10.35
CA ILE A 137 -4.00 22.07 11.54
C ILE A 137 -2.87 21.90 12.55
N THR A 138 -2.93 22.67 13.63
CA THR A 138 -2.03 22.57 14.79
C THR A 138 -2.38 21.34 15.63
N GLU A 139 -1.35 20.71 16.22
CA GLU A 139 -1.37 19.38 16.87
C GLU A 139 -2.26 19.21 18.12
N GLU A 140 -3.01 20.22 18.58
CA GLU A 140 -3.65 20.16 19.91
C GLU A 140 -5.03 19.50 19.99
N SER A 141 -5.67 19.10 18.88
CA SER A 141 -7.06 18.60 18.93
C SER A 141 -7.25 17.08 18.94
N PHE A 142 -6.20 16.26 19.03
CA PHE A 142 -6.30 14.80 18.88
C PHE A 142 -6.17 13.99 20.19
N SER A 143 -6.39 14.58 21.36
CA SER A 143 -6.12 13.88 22.64
C SER A 143 -7.29 13.09 23.25
N SER A 144 -8.51 13.11 22.71
CA SER A 144 -9.69 12.61 23.49
C SER A 144 -10.36 11.32 23.00
N ARG A 145 -9.77 10.55 22.06
CA ARG A 145 -10.45 9.33 21.57
C ARG A 145 -9.56 8.13 21.20
N SER A 146 -8.30 8.12 21.62
CA SER A 146 -7.30 7.13 21.22
C SER A 146 -7.22 5.85 22.06
N SER A 147 -8.17 5.56 22.96
CA SER A 147 -8.03 4.40 23.86
C SER A 147 -8.46 3.03 23.29
N ASP A 148 -9.20 2.97 22.17
CA ASP A 148 -9.87 1.72 21.76
C ASP A 148 -9.37 1.09 20.46
N LEU A 149 -8.38 1.69 19.79
CA LEU A 149 -7.70 1.07 18.66
C LEU A 149 -6.22 1.29 18.88
N GLY A 150 -5.47 0.21 19.12
CA GLY A 150 -4.04 0.20 19.44
C GLY A 150 -3.17 0.82 18.34
N TYR A 151 -3.26 2.13 18.19
CA TYR A 151 -2.47 2.97 17.31
C TYR A 151 -1.10 3.12 17.97
N ASP A 152 -0.21 2.19 17.65
CA ASP A 152 1.17 2.19 18.14
C ASP A 152 1.96 3.29 17.43
N SER A 153 2.03 4.48 18.06
CA SER A 153 2.71 5.67 17.56
C SER A 153 4.22 5.46 17.32
N GLU A 154 4.81 4.40 17.85
CA GLU A 154 6.24 4.10 17.68
C GLU A 154 6.57 3.53 16.30
N ILE A 155 5.60 2.96 15.56
CA ILE A 155 5.87 2.35 14.24
C ILE A 155 6.12 3.44 13.17
N THR A 156 5.44 4.58 13.26
CA THR A 156 5.67 5.72 12.34
C THR A 156 7.04 6.36 12.54
N ALA A 157 7.63 6.24 13.74
CA ALA A 157 8.88 6.92 14.12
C ALA A 157 10.17 6.21 13.66
N LYS A 158 10.09 4.99 13.08
CA LYS A 158 11.28 4.20 12.70
C LYS A 158 11.70 4.29 11.23
N LEU A 159 10.93 4.97 10.36
CA LEU A 159 11.37 5.21 8.99
C LEU A 159 12.27 6.46 8.98
N PRO A 160 13.52 6.39 8.49
CA PRO A 160 14.33 7.59 8.35
C PRO A 160 13.64 8.55 7.39
N ALA A 161 13.47 9.80 7.81
CA ALA A 161 13.07 10.87 6.91
C ALA A 161 14.11 10.96 5.79
N LEU A 162 13.77 10.50 4.58
CA LEU A 162 14.58 10.73 3.40
C LEU A 162 14.57 12.23 3.13
N SER A 163 15.66 12.90 3.49
CA SER A 163 15.94 14.26 3.05
C SER A 163 16.04 14.26 1.54
N LEU A 164 15.18 15.03 0.87
CA LEU A 164 15.34 15.39 -0.53
C LEU A 164 16.69 16.10 -0.67
N GLN A 165 17.66 15.44 -1.31
CA GLN A 165 18.88 16.08 -1.79
C GLN A 165 19.05 15.77 -3.27
N ASP A 166 18.86 16.84 -4.03
CA ASP A 166 19.35 17.20 -5.37
C ASP A 166 19.42 16.16 -6.50
N ASP A 167 18.61 16.47 -7.51
CA ASP A 167 18.79 16.12 -8.92
C ASP A 167 20.20 16.47 -9.42
N SER A 168 20.99 15.46 -9.78
CA SER A 168 21.74 15.48 -11.04
C SER A 168 22.40 14.13 -11.36
N ALA A 169 22.34 13.78 -12.65
CA ALA A 169 23.11 12.75 -13.35
C ALA A 169 22.57 11.30 -13.34
N LEU A 170 21.68 11.02 -14.30
CA LEU A 170 21.75 9.78 -15.08
C LEU A 170 21.99 10.13 -16.55
N ALA A 171 23.25 10.10 -16.95
CA ALA A 171 23.64 10.11 -18.35
C ALA A 171 23.29 8.76 -18.99
N ILE A 172 22.57 8.82 -20.11
CA ILE A 172 22.25 7.68 -20.97
C ILE A 172 23.52 7.27 -21.73
N PRO A 173 23.93 5.99 -21.76
CA PRO A 173 24.96 5.55 -22.68
C PRO A 173 24.35 5.35 -24.07
N THR A 174 24.79 6.13 -25.06
CA THR A 174 24.57 5.84 -26.48
C THR A 174 25.41 4.65 -26.91
N VAL A 175 24.76 3.69 -27.55
CA VAL A 175 25.40 2.59 -28.29
C VAL A 175 25.44 2.99 -29.77
N GLY A 176 26.63 2.94 -30.38
CA GLY A 176 26.83 3.06 -31.84
C GLY A 176 27.39 4.40 -32.28
#